data_AF-A0A849U2P1-F1
#
_entry.id   AF-A0A849U2P1-F1
#
_cell.length_a   1.000
_cell.length_b   1.000
_cell.length_c   1.000
_cell.angle_alpha   90.00
_cell.angle_beta   90.00
_cell.angle_gamma   90.00
#
_symmetry.space_group_name_H-M   'P 1'
#
loop_
_entity.id
_entity.type
_entity.pdbx_description
1 polymer ?
#
loop_
_entity_poly.entity_id
_entity_poly.type
_entity_poly.pdbx_seq_one_letter_code
_entity_poly.pdbx_strand_id
1 'polypeptide(L)' 'NNKLVARGEVVVVNEKFGIRLTDVVSAAERVQHLR' A
#
# COMPACT_ATOMS: atom_id res chain seq x y z
N ASN A 1 -2.86 -14.46 1.38
CA ASN A 1 -2.10 -13.19 1.28
C ASN A 1 -2.52 -12.14 2.32
N ASN A 2 -2.61 -12.53 3.60
CA ASN A 2 -2.75 -11.61 4.75
C ASN A 2 -1.39 -11.04 5.18
N LYS A 3 -0.65 -10.44 4.24
CA LYS A 3 0.64 -9.80 4.53
C LYS A 3 0.53 -8.30 4.31
N LEU A 4 1.11 -7.52 5.22
CA LEU A 4 1.21 -6.07 5.09
C LEU A 4 2.08 -5.73 3.87
N VAL A 5 1.49 -5.10 2.85
CA VAL A 5 2.17 -4.76 1.58
C VAL A 5 2.45 -3.28 1.40
N ALA A 6 1.78 -2.43 2.20
CA ALA A 6 1.99 -0.99 2.18
C ALA A 6 1.48 -0.37 3.49
N ARG A 7 2.01 0.81 3.82
CA ARG A 7 1.49 1.71 4.85
C ARG A 7 1.00 2.98 4.17
N GLY A 8 -0.02 3.61 4.73
CA GLY A 8 -0.57 4.83 4.16
C GLY A 8 -1.45 5.59 5.14
N GLU A 9 -1.80 6.79 4.71
CA GLU A 9 -2.63 7.75 5.46
C GLU A 9 -3.88 8.07 4.66
N VAL A 10 -4.98 8.35 5.36
CA VAL A 10 -6.21 8.83 4.74
C VAL A 10 -6.02 10.29 4.36
N VAL A 11 -6.35 10.64 3.12
CA VAL A 11 -6.31 12.02 2.62
C VAL A 11 -7.64 12.38 1.97
N VAL A 12 -7.97 13.67 2.01
CA VAL A 12 -9.13 14.22 1.29
C VAL A 12 -8.63 15.26 0.30
N VAL A 13 -8.99 15.09 -0.98
CA VAL A 13 -8.63 16.02 -2.05
C VAL A 13 -9.88 16.30 -2.86
N ASN A 14 -10.23 17.58 -3.02
CA ASN A 14 -11.44 18.00 -3.74
C ASN A 14 -12.70 17.25 -3.26
N GLU A 15 -12.86 17.13 -1.93
CA GLU A 15 -13.99 16.42 -1.28
C GLU A 15 -14.04 14.90 -1.54
N LYS A 16 -12.98 14.32 -2.13
CA LYS A 16 -12.85 12.87 -2.36
C LYS A 16 -11.87 12.25 -1.38
N PHE A 17 -12.25 11.12 -0.80
CA PHE A 17 -11.37 10.31 0.03
C PHE A 17 -10.37 9.52 -0.81
N GLY A 18 -9.12 9.51 -0.38
CA GLY A 18 -8.05 8.70 -0.96
C GLY A 18 -7.14 8.14 0.13
N ILE A 19 -6.30 7.18 -0.26
CA ILE A 19 -5.24 6.64 0.59
C ILE A 19 -3.91 7.03 -0.06
N ARG A 20 -3.09 7.81 0.66
CA ARG A 20 -1.73 8.14 0.24
C ARG A 20 -0.78 7.10 0.81
N LEU A 21 -0.08 6.37 -0.06
CA LEU A 21 0.93 5.41 0.37
C LEU A 21 2.18 6.16 0.87
N THR A 22 2.67 5.78 2.05
CA THR A 22 3.88 6.34 2.66
C THR A 22 5.06 5.38 2.57
N ASP A 23 4.79 4.09 2.55
CA ASP A 23 5.81 3.05 2.41
C ASP A 23 5.20 1.82 1.72
N VAL A 24 5.99 1.14 0.89
CA VAL A 24 5.51 0.04 0.05
C VAL A 24 6.60 -1.02 -0.14
N VAL A 25 6.24 -2.28 0.06
CA VAL A 25 7.19 -3.39 -0.12
C VAL A 25 7.61 -3.49 -1.59
N SER A 26 8.87 -3.85 -1.82
CA SER A 26 9.45 -3.92 -3.17
C SER A 26 8.71 -4.93 -4.05
N ALA A 27 8.71 -4.69 -5.37
CA ALA A 27 8.08 -5.62 -6.31
C ALA A 27 8.68 -7.04 -6.22
N ALA A 28 9.98 -7.15 -5.92
CA ALA A 28 10.67 -8.41 -5.72
C ALA A 28 10.14 -9.18 -4.50
N GLU A 29 9.92 -8.50 -3.37
CA GLU A 29 9.31 -9.10 -2.16
C GLU A 29 7.87 -9.54 -2.39
N ARG A 30 7.08 -8.79 -3.18
CA ARG A 30 5.69 -9.19 -3.51
C ARG A 30 5.64 -10.54 -4.20
N VAL A 31 6.54 -10.78 -5.15
CA VAL A 31 6.58 -12.01 -5.95
C VAL A 31 7.12 -13.19 -5.14
N GLN A 32 8.10 -12.97 -4.25
CA GLN A 32 8.60 -14.04 -3.38
C GLN A 32 7.54 -14.58 -2.41
N HIS A 33 6.54 -13.77 -2.07
CA HIS A 33 5.49 -14.13 -1.11
C HIS A 33 4.26 -14.79 -1.76
N LEU A 34 4.32 -15.07 -3.07
CA LEU A 34 3.31 -15.82 -3.85
C LEU A 34 3.62 -17.33 -3.97
N ARG A 35 4.72 -17.80 -3.36
CA ARG A 35 5.04 -19.23 -3.23
C ARG A 35 4.56 -19.79 -1.90
#